data_AF-W6TGT2-F1
#
_entry.id   AF-W6TGT2-F1
#
_cell.length_a   1.000
_cell.length_b   1.000
_cell.length_c   1.000
_cell.angle_alpha   90.00
_cell.angle_beta   90.00
_cell.angle_gamma   90.00
#
_symmetry.space_group_name_H-M   'P 1'
#
loop_
_entity.id
_entity.type
_entity.pdbx_description
1 polymer ?
#
loop_
_entity_poly.entity_id
_entity_poly.type
_entity_poly.pdbx_seq_one_letter_code
_entity_poly.pdbx_strand_id
1 'polypeptide(L)' 'MEFVTSVKEVHALVRSVGEFAKAIGKKVTQNTGVIAADAGGNNNGGLIAGAYSLISELNTKVKHWEKKMEILLN' A
#
# COMPACT_ATOMS: atom_id res chain seq x y z
N MET A 1 -10.94 12.45 18.05
CA MET A 1 -11.29 11.90 16.71
C MET A 1 -10.05 11.60 15.86
N GLU A 2 -8.99 12.41 15.90
CA GLU A 2 -7.77 12.21 15.08
C GLU A 2 -7.18 10.80 15.12
N PHE A 3 -6.96 10.22 16.31
CA PHE A 3 -6.39 8.88 16.44
C PHE A 3 -7.20 7.80 15.70
N VAL A 4 -8.53 7.82 15.86
CA VAL A 4 -9.43 6.87 15.17
C VAL A 4 -9.40 7.07 13.65
N THR A 5 -9.30 8.32 13.19
CA THR A 5 -9.16 8.62 11.75
C THR A 5 -7.85 8.07 11.20
N SER A 6 -6.73 8.28 11.89
CA SER A 6 -5.42 7.78 11.47
C SER A 6 -5.35 6.24 11.45
N VAL A 7 -5.94 5.58 12.44
CA VAL A 7 -6.03 4.10 12.45
C VAL A 7 -6.87 3.58 11.30
N LYS A 8 -7.99 4.23 10.97
CA LYS A 8 -8.83 3.86 9.81
C LYS A 8 -8.09 4.03 8.48
N GLU A 9 -7.32 5.11 8.33
CA GLU A 9 -6.51 5.36 7.15
C GLU A 9 -5.41 4.30 6.97
N VAL A 10 -4.66 3.98 8.02
CA VAL A 10 -3.65 2.90 7.99
C VAL A 10 -4.29 1.57 7.61
N HIS A 11 -5.42 1.21 8.22
CA HIS A 11 -6.12 -0.05 7.92
C HIS A 11 -6.61 -0.10 6.45
N ALA A 12 -7.15 1.00 5.92
CA ALA A 12 -7.58 1.07 4.52
C ALA A 12 -6.40 0.91 3.55
N LEU A 13 -5.26 1.54 3.85
CA LEU A 13 -4.06 1.48 3.01
C LEU A 13 -3.36 0.11 3.10
N VAL A 14 -3.36 -0.56 4.26
CA VAL A 14 -2.87 -1.95 4.34
C VAL A 14 -3.76 -2.88 3.51
N ARG A 15 -5.09 -2.69 3.53
CA ARG A 15 -6.01 -3.50 2.70
C ARG A 15 -5.80 -3.30 1.20
N SER A 16 -5.39 -2.11 0.75
CA SER A 16 -5.16 -1.86 -0.68
C SER A 16 -3.96 -2.64 -1.23
N VAL A 17 -3.00 -3.06 -0.40
CA VAL A 17 -1.91 -3.94 -0.84
C VAL A 17 -2.43 -5.32 -1.29
N GLY A 18 -3.53 -5.81 -0.72
CA GLY A 18 -4.20 -7.01 -1.21
C GLY A 18 -4.70 -6.87 -2.66
N GLU A 19 -5.04 -5.65 -3.07
CA GLU A 19 -5.43 -5.35 -4.46
C GLU A 19 -4.21 -5.33 -5.40
N PHE A 20 -3.02 -4.94 -4.91
CA PHE A 20 -1.78 -5.02 -5.69
C PHE A 20 -1.44 -6.47 -6.05
N ALA A 21 -1.70 -7.43 -5.16
CA ALA A 21 -1.50 -8.84 -5.47
C ALA A 21 -2.32 -9.31 -6.69
N LYS A 22 -3.51 -8.74 -6.91
CA LYS A 22 -4.35 -9.05 -8.08
C LYS A 22 -3.78 -8.53 -9.40
N ALA A 23 -2.80 -7.63 -9.35
CA ALA A 23 -2.12 -7.07 -10.52
C ALA A 23 -0.84 -7.85 -10.90
N ILE A 24 -0.42 -8.84 -10.11
CA ILE A 24 0.73 -9.69 -10.44
C ILE A 24 0.49 -10.41 -11.76
N GLY A 25 1.50 -10.39 -12.64
CA GLY A 25 1.43 -10.99 -13.96
C GLY A 25 0.45 -10.28 -14.91
N LYS A 26 0.10 -9.03 -14.62
CA LYS A 26 -0.76 -8.20 -15.46
C LYS A 26 -0.05 -6.94 -15.90
N LYS A 27 -0.51 -6.37 -17.01
CA LYS A 27 -0.07 -5.06 -17.51
C LYS A 27 -1.25 -4.22 -17.98
N VAL A 28 -1.06 -2.91 -18.01
CA VAL A 28 -1.94 -2.01 -18.74
C VAL A 28 -1.67 -2.19 -20.23
N THR A 29 -2.71 -2.51 -21.00
CA THR A 29 -2.59 -2.66 -22.45
C THR A 29 -2.40 -1.29 -23.11
N GLN A 30 -1.44 -1.18 -24.03
CA GLN A 30 -1.09 0.10 -24.66
C GLN A 30 -2.25 0.75 -25.41
N ASN A 31 -3.12 -0.05 -26.03
CA ASN A 31 -4.15 0.45 -26.93
C ASN A 31 -5.50 0.72 -26.24
N THR A 32 -5.82 0.00 -25.16
CA THR A 32 -7.15 0.08 -24.52
C THR A 32 -7.09 0.55 -23.07
N GLY A 33 -5.90 0.62 -22.47
CA GLY A 33 -5.75 1.02 -21.07
C GLY A 33 -6.30 0.00 -20.06
N VAL A 34 -6.82 -1.14 -20.51
CA VAL A 34 -7.33 -2.19 -19.61
C VAL A 34 -6.18 -2.98 -19.01
N ILE A 35 -6.39 -3.49 -17.80
CA ILE A 35 -5.47 -4.41 -17.14
C ILE A 35 -5.73 -5.83 -17.69
N ALA A 36 -4.74 -6.43 -18.33
CA ALA A 36 -4.81 -7.78 -18.89
C ALA A 36 -3.58 -8.60 -18.49
N ALA A 37 -3.62 -9.91 -18.74
CA ALA A 37 -2.47 -10.78 -18.51
C ALA A 37 -1.23 -10.29 -19.28
N ASP A 38 -0.09 -10.22 -18.59
CA ASP A 38 1.20 -10.06 -19.22
C ASP A 38 1.69 -11.45 -19.63
N ALA A 39 1.65 -11.75 -20.93
CA ALA A 39 2.08 -13.04 -21.46
C ALA A 39 3.56 -13.38 -21.13
N GLY A 40 4.37 -12.37 -20.77
CA GLY A 40 5.73 -12.54 -20.27
C GLY A 40 5.86 -12.80 -18.76
N GLY A 41 4.76 -12.70 -17.99
CA GLY A 41 4.58 -13.15 -16.60
C GLY A 41 5.41 -12.49 -15.49
N ASN A 42 6.54 -11.87 -15.81
CA ASN A 42 7.64 -11.67 -14.85
C ASN A 42 7.96 -10.20 -14.54
N ASN A 43 7.18 -9.24 -15.04
CA ASN A 43 7.48 -7.81 -14.91
C ASN A 43 6.89 -7.16 -13.63
N ASN A 44 7.00 -7.83 -12.49
CA ASN A 44 6.36 -7.39 -11.23
C ASN A 44 7.26 -6.53 -10.33
N GLY A 45 8.52 -6.28 -10.72
CA GLY A 45 9.49 -5.58 -9.87
C GLY A 45 9.01 -4.19 -9.41
N GLY A 46 8.45 -3.39 -10.33
CA GLY A 46 7.91 -2.07 -10.00
C GLY A 46 6.68 -2.13 -9.08
N LEU A 47 5.82 -3.12 -9.27
CA LEU A 47 4.64 -3.36 -8.42
C LEU A 47 5.06 -3.70 -6.99
N ILE A 48 6.04 -4.59 -6.82
CA ILE A 48 6.57 -5.00 -5.51
C ILE A 48 7.28 -3.82 -4.83
N ALA A 49 8.10 -3.06 -5.56
CA ALA A 49 8.75 -1.87 -5.04
C ALA A 49 7.73 -0.83 -4.54
N GLY A 50 6.66 -0.58 -5.31
CA GLY A 50 5.58 0.33 -4.92
C GLY A 50 4.83 -0.15 -3.68
N ALA A 51 4.49 -1.44 -3.59
CA ALA A 51 3.86 -2.03 -2.40
C ALA A 51 4.75 -1.90 -1.16
N TYR A 52 6.06 -2.16 -1.31
CA TYR A 52 7.03 -2.00 -0.23
C TYR A 52 7.15 -0.55 0.23
N SER A 53 7.26 0.40 -0.70
CA SER A 53 7.30 1.83 -0.38
C SER A 53 6.06 2.28 0.41
N LEU A 54 4.87 1.85 0.01
CA LEU A 54 3.63 2.15 0.72
C LEU A 54 3.65 1.61 2.17
N ILE A 55 4.01 0.33 2.35
CA ILE A 55 4.08 -0.28 3.69
C ILE A 55 5.14 0.40 4.56
N SER A 56 6.28 0.78 3.99
CA SER A 56 7.35 1.50 4.71
C SER A 56 6.88 2.87 5.20
N GLU A 57 6.16 3.62 4.37
CA GLU A 57 5.57 4.91 4.75
C GLU A 57 4.52 4.74 5.86
N LEU A 58 3.65 3.74 5.75
CA LEU A 58 2.66 3.43 6.78
C LEU A 58 3.31 3.09 8.12
N ASN A 59 4.37 2.28 8.10
CA ASN A 59 5.13 1.95 9.31
C ASN A 59 5.69 3.21 9.99
N THR A 60 6.24 4.14 9.19
CA THR A 60 6.71 5.43 9.70
C THR A 60 5.59 6.24 10.35
N LYS A 61 4.42 6.31 9.71
CA LYS A 61 3.25 7.01 10.26
C LYS A 61 2.79 6.37 11.57
N VAL A 62 2.65 5.04 11.62
CA VAL A 62 2.22 4.32 12.85
C VAL A 62 3.17 4.60 14.02
N LYS A 63 4.50 4.49 13.80
CA LYS A 63 5.50 4.80 14.83
C LYS A 63 5.43 6.24 15.34
N HIS A 64 5.18 7.20 14.45
CA HIS A 64 4.98 8.59 14.85
C HIS A 64 3.78 8.74 15.79
N TRP A 65 2.67 8.08 15.49
CA TRP A 65 1.47 8.09 16.34
C TRP A 65 1.69 7.37 17.67
N GLU A 66 2.39 6.22 17.69
CA GLU A 66 2.77 5.53 18.93
C GLU A 66 3.52 6.46 19.88
N LYS A 67 4.56 7.14 19.38
CA LYS A 67 5.33 8.11 20.16
C LYS A 67 4.49 9.29 20.64
N LYS A 68 3.61 9.83 19.78
CA LYS A 68 2.71 10.94 20.16
C LYS A 68 1.77 10.50 21.29
N MET A 69 1.25 9.27 21.25
CA MET A 69 0.36 8.75 22.27
C MET A 69 1.08 8.46 23.60
N GLU A 70 2.31 7.95 23.57
CA GLU A 70 3.13 7.75 24.76
C GLU A 70 3.36 9.07 25.52
N ILE A 71 3.64 10.16 24.81
CA ILE A 71 3.82 11.50 25.40
C ILE A 71 2.51 12.03 26.01
N LEU A 72 1.35 11.70 25.44
CA LEU A 72 0.04 12.20 25.90
C LEU A 72 -0.51 11.44 27.11
N LEU A 73 0.00 10.24 27.40
CA LEU A 73 -0.49 9.35 28.46
C LEU A 73 0.40 9.34 29.72
N ASN A 74 1.59 9.96 29.64
CA ASN A 74 2.54 10.13 30.75
C ASN A 74 2.51 11.56 31.29
#